data_AF-A0AB34KYQ6-F1
#
_entry.id   AF-A0AB34KYQ6-F1
#
_cell.length_a   1.000
_cell.length_b   1.000
_cell.length_c   1.000
_cell.angle_alpha   90.00
_cell.angle_beta   90.00
_cell.angle_gamma   90.00
#
_symmetry.space_group_name_H-M   'P 1'
#
loop_
_entity.id
_entity.type
_entity.pdbx_description
1 polymer ?
#
loop_
_entity_poly.entity_id
_entity_poly.type
_entity_poly.pdbx_seq_one_letter_code
_entity_poly.pdbx_strand_id
1 'polypeptide(L)'
;MSDQTLGKDSTPHSKPLELDGRTLEGGGQLLRLAIGISALTNTPIRINNIRGNRSAGGGLKAQHLACVKWLAFASNAIVSGAEKGSKTLEFQPGSVGSASPAYSLIEPKQGRGSFWECKLDIKSAGSTGLALQAILPFILFMPPRHQDGSISNLPVRLTISGGTNVSGSPSYEYIEQVLLSTLSRIGILGVSAQLNKRGWSHGGSSIGSFTLEIPARKTVSLPAFELYPEDLISRPAFPARIDATFIGPAATHAHMRDTLLSTINSYFELDFSDDNGNLSLTCEDSEHEKRYYLLLVATVPSATARSAIPSSYKLARDWLYDRRVRVPELATTELADCVSRDLHAEWSSGAYVDEHMRDQLVVFQALAEEGSRTFGGLAGDGNLRDPSLHTQTAEWVCKLLLG
;
A
#
# COMPACT_ATOMS: atom_id res chain seq x y z
N MET A 1 -51.05 25.27 23.02
CA MET A 1 -49.67 25.76 23.01
C MET A 1 -48.90 24.98 24.06
N SER A 2 -48.27 23.89 23.63
CA SER A 2 -47.48 23.01 24.48
C SER A 2 -46.31 22.57 23.61
N ASP A 3 -45.22 23.32 23.71
CA ASP A 3 -44.02 23.13 22.92
C ASP A 3 -43.11 22.15 23.67
N GLN A 4 -43.07 20.91 23.18
CA GLN A 4 -42.15 19.88 23.64
C GLN A 4 -40.81 20.12 22.96
N THR A 5 -39.86 20.67 23.71
CA THR A 5 -38.46 20.74 23.31
C THR A 5 -37.84 19.34 23.40
N LEU A 6 -37.71 18.68 22.25
CA LEU A 6 -36.94 17.46 22.07
C LEU A 6 -35.47 17.69 22.46
N GLY A 7 -34.97 16.82 23.33
CA GLY A 7 -33.60 16.84 23.84
C GLY A 7 -32.55 16.75 22.74
N LYS A 8 -31.61 17.68 22.78
CA LYS A 8 -30.30 17.53 22.14
C LYS A 8 -29.48 16.59 23.03
N ASP A 9 -29.44 15.30 22.68
CA ASP A 9 -28.37 14.42 23.17
C ASP A 9 -27.07 14.84 22.49
N SER A 10 -26.37 15.80 23.09
CA SER A 10 -24.99 16.14 22.74
C SER A 10 -24.08 15.15 23.47
N THR A 11 -23.67 14.09 22.78
CA THR A 11 -22.53 13.27 23.21
C THR A 11 -21.32 14.19 23.41
N PRO A 12 -20.51 14.02 24.47
CA PRO A 12 -19.38 14.90 24.74
C PRO A 12 -18.37 14.81 23.60
N HIS A 13 -18.21 15.88 22.82
CA HIS A 13 -17.17 15.97 21.81
C HIS A 13 -15.81 16.01 22.51
N SER A 14 -15.10 14.88 22.53
CA SER A 14 -13.69 14.87 22.90
C SER A 14 -12.96 15.83 21.97
N LYS A 15 -12.15 16.74 22.54
CA LYS A 15 -11.37 17.73 21.79
C LYS A 15 -10.57 17.01 20.69
N PRO A 16 -10.63 17.46 19.42
CA PRO A 16 -9.90 16.81 18.34
C PRO A 16 -8.40 16.89 18.59
N LEU A 17 -7.70 15.80 18.26
CA LEU A 17 -6.25 15.77 18.25
C LEU A 17 -5.74 16.63 17.09
N GLU A 18 -4.84 17.57 17.38
CA GLU A 18 -4.28 18.50 16.40
C GLU A 18 -3.03 17.91 15.74
N LEU A 19 -2.99 17.92 14.40
CA LEU A 19 -1.84 17.51 13.61
C LEU A 19 -1.40 18.65 12.68
N ASP A 20 -0.08 18.82 12.55
CA ASP A 20 0.51 19.72 11.55
C ASP A 20 0.94 18.93 10.31
N GLY A 21 0.31 19.20 9.17
CA GLY A 21 0.60 18.59 7.88
C GLY A 21 1.96 18.96 7.28
N ARG A 22 2.78 19.73 8.00
CA ARG A 22 4.21 19.99 7.71
C ARG A 22 5.16 19.05 8.46
N THR A 23 4.66 18.25 9.40
CA THR A 23 5.49 17.33 10.18
C THR A 23 6.25 16.39 9.25
N LEU A 24 7.57 16.26 9.50
CA LEU A 24 8.50 15.39 8.77
C LEU A 24 8.45 15.63 7.25
N GLU A 25 8.01 14.65 6.47
CA GLU A 25 7.91 14.77 5.00
C GLU A 25 7.01 15.94 4.57
N GLY A 26 5.99 16.27 5.39
CA GLY A 26 4.97 17.27 5.07
C GLY A 26 4.24 16.96 3.75
N GLY A 27 4.13 15.67 3.44
CA GLY A 27 3.49 15.11 2.26
C GLY A 27 2.04 14.70 2.50
N GLY A 28 1.53 13.84 1.62
CA GLY A 28 0.15 13.34 1.71
C GLY A 28 -0.03 12.15 2.66
N GLN A 29 1.06 11.54 3.12
CA GLN A 29 1.03 10.31 3.91
C GLN A 29 0.48 10.51 5.31
N LEU A 30 0.90 11.58 6.00
CA LEU A 30 0.38 11.95 7.31
C LEU A 30 -1.14 12.01 7.30
N LEU A 31 -1.70 12.72 6.31
CA LEU A 31 -3.14 12.83 6.14
C LEU A 31 -3.80 11.45 5.98
N ARG A 32 -3.29 10.60 5.08
CA ARG A 32 -3.87 9.29 4.77
C ARG A 32 -3.89 8.35 5.97
N LEU A 33 -2.79 8.30 6.71
CA LEU A 33 -2.67 7.47 7.90
C LEU A 33 -3.55 8.03 9.04
N ALA A 34 -3.52 9.34 9.27
CA ALA A 34 -4.28 9.96 10.34
C ALA A 34 -5.78 9.75 10.19
N ILE A 35 -6.35 9.96 8.98
CA ILE A 35 -7.79 9.75 8.75
C ILE A 35 -8.19 8.27 8.85
N GLY A 36 -7.32 7.34 8.39
CA GLY A 36 -7.58 5.91 8.47
C GLY A 36 -7.59 5.41 9.91
N ILE A 37 -6.58 5.82 10.69
CA ILE A 37 -6.47 5.47 12.11
C ILE A 37 -7.58 6.15 12.93
N SER A 38 -7.85 7.44 12.68
CA SER A 38 -8.97 8.15 13.31
C SER A 38 -10.30 7.42 13.12
N ALA A 39 -10.59 6.96 11.89
CA ALA A 39 -11.78 6.18 11.59
C ALA A 39 -11.81 4.81 12.31
N LEU A 40 -10.64 4.18 12.53
CA LEU A 40 -10.51 2.92 13.27
C LEU A 40 -10.71 3.09 14.78
N THR A 41 -10.13 4.14 15.36
CA THR A 41 -10.06 4.35 16.81
C THR A 41 -11.20 5.22 17.34
N ASN A 42 -12.04 5.75 16.45
CA ASN A 42 -13.05 6.76 16.77
C ASN A 42 -12.46 7.98 17.50
N THR A 43 -11.23 8.35 17.15
CA THR A 43 -10.53 9.51 17.71
C THR A 43 -10.70 10.70 16.78
N PRO A 44 -11.33 11.81 17.20
CA PRO A 44 -11.48 12.98 16.35
C PRO A 44 -10.15 13.67 16.09
N ILE A 45 -9.93 14.14 14.87
CA ILE A 45 -8.69 14.81 14.48
C ILE A 45 -8.95 16.13 13.75
N ARG A 46 -8.00 17.05 13.88
CA ARG A 46 -7.87 18.25 13.04
C ARG A 46 -6.47 18.30 12.47
N ILE A 47 -6.38 18.37 11.14
CA ILE A 47 -5.09 18.47 10.43
C ILE A 47 -5.02 19.86 9.82
N ASN A 48 -4.03 20.66 10.23
CA ASN A 48 -3.72 21.96 9.64
C ASN A 48 -2.54 21.84 8.67
N ASN A 49 -2.31 22.85 7.83
CA ASN A 49 -1.18 22.90 6.88
C ASN A 49 -1.03 21.63 6.01
N ILE A 50 -2.13 21.05 5.55
CA ILE A 50 -2.11 19.82 4.75
C ILE A 50 -1.14 19.96 3.58
N ARG A 51 -0.16 19.04 3.49
CA ARG A 51 0.88 19.04 2.45
C ARG A 51 1.72 20.32 2.40
N GLY A 52 1.91 20.98 3.54
CA GLY A 52 2.50 22.33 3.62
C GLY A 52 3.95 22.43 3.14
N ASN A 53 4.71 21.32 3.12
CA ASN A 53 6.10 21.32 2.65
C ASN A 53 6.22 21.11 1.13
N ARG A 54 5.11 20.87 0.42
CA ARG A 54 5.13 20.63 -1.02
C ARG A 54 5.14 21.96 -1.79
N SER A 55 6.15 22.13 -2.64
CA SER A 55 6.37 23.32 -3.49
C SER A 55 5.16 23.74 -4.33
N ALA A 56 4.30 22.79 -4.71
CA ALA A 56 3.08 23.03 -5.49
C ALA A 56 1.88 23.58 -4.66
N GLY A 57 2.11 24.33 -3.58
CA GLY A 57 1.07 25.06 -2.84
C GLY A 57 0.26 24.26 -1.80
N GLY A 58 0.65 23.02 -1.52
CA GLY A 58 0.01 22.16 -0.52
C GLY A 58 -1.44 21.77 -0.81
N GLY A 59 -2.20 21.51 0.24
CA GLY A 59 -3.64 21.23 0.24
C GLY A 59 -4.05 19.85 -0.27
N LEU A 60 -5.34 19.55 -0.09
CA LEU A 60 -5.98 18.31 -0.54
C LEU A 60 -5.99 18.18 -2.07
N LYS A 61 -5.40 17.10 -2.58
CA LYS A 61 -5.56 16.67 -3.98
C LYS A 61 -6.73 15.68 -4.14
N ALA A 62 -7.14 15.42 -5.38
CA ALA A 62 -8.26 14.52 -5.70
C ALA A 62 -8.18 13.15 -5.01
N GLN A 63 -7.01 12.51 -5.03
CA GLN A 63 -6.78 11.24 -4.33
C GLN A 63 -7.04 11.33 -2.82
N HIS A 64 -6.50 12.36 -2.16
CA HIS A 64 -6.73 12.59 -0.73
C HIS A 64 -8.21 12.80 -0.44
N LEU A 65 -8.87 13.61 -1.26
CA LEU A 65 -10.30 13.90 -1.11
C LEU A 65 -11.15 12.64 -1.27
N ALA A 66 -10.79 11.74 -2.20
CA ALA A 66 -11.46 10.46 -2.36
C ALA A 66 -11.31 9.59 -1.11
N CYS A 67 -10.10 9.52 -0.52
CA CYS A 67 -9.86 8.79 0.73
C CYS A 67 -10.66 9.38 1.90
N VAL A 68 -10.62 10.70 2.08
CA VAL A 68 -11.37 11.41 3.13
C VAL A 68 -12.86 11.14 3.01
N LYS A 69 -13.43 11.28 1.80
CA LYS A 69 -14.86 11.04 1.57
C LYS A 69 -15.24 9.58 1.78
N TRP A 70 -14.41 8.66 1.32
CA TRP A 70 -14.67 7.23 1.47
C TRP A 70 -14.65 6.83 2.95
N LEU A 71 -13.61 7.23 3.70
CA LEU A 71 -13.51 6.94 5.13
C LEU A 71 -14.60 7.64 5.92
N ALA A 72 -14.94 8.88 5.58
CA ALA A 72 -16.03 9.60 6.22
C ALA A 72 -17.36 8.87 6.06
N PHE A 73 -17.64 8.38 4.85
CA PHE A 73 -18.82 7.58 4.59
C PHE A 73 -18.76 6.26 5.37
N ALA A 74 -17.65 5.53 5.25
CA ALA A 74 -17.47 4.22 5.88
C ALA A 74 -17.57 4.25 7.41
N SER A 75 -17.15 5.34 8.05
CA SER A 75 -17.17 5.50 9.51
C SER A 75 -18.25 6.46 10.02
N ASN A 76 -19.26 6.80 9.20
CA ASN A 76 -20.30 7.77 9.53
C ASN A 76 -19.76 9.09 10.13
N ALA A 77 -18.65 9.58 9.60
CA ALA A 77 -17.95 10.74 10.12
C ALA A 77 -18.61 12.07 9.73
N ILE A 78 -18.53 13.04 10.62
CA ILE A 78 -18.75 14.46 10.34
C ILE A 78 -17.41 15.06 9.93
N VAL A 79 -17.38 15.74 8.78
CA VAL A 79 -16.13 16.25 8.20
C VAL A 79 -16.30 17.70 7.75
N SER A 80 -15.32 18.54 8.09
CA SER A 80 -15.22 19.93 7.64
C SER A 80 -13.89 20.13 6.87
N GLY A 81 -13.89 20.95 5.82
CA GLY A 81 -12.69 21.23 5.02
C GLY A 81 -12.32 20.14 3.99
N ALA A 82 -13.21 19.19 3.70
CA ALA A 82 -13.03 18.16 2.67
C ALA A 82 -13.29 18.69 1.26
N GLU A 83 -12.44 19.60 0.78
CA GLU A 83 -12.50 20.18 -0.56
C GLU A 83 -11.12 20.27 -1.21
N LYS A 84 -11.07 20.28 -2.55
CA LYS A 84 -9.81 20.34 -3.29
C LYS A 84 -9.07 21.64 -2.95
N GLY A 85 -7.80 21.52 -2.58
CA GLY A 85 -6.95 22.64 -2.19
C GLY A 85 -7.05 23.05 -0.72
N SER A 86 -8.00 22.50 0.05
CA SER A 86 -8.11 22.80 1.48
C SER A 86 -6.82 22.46 2.22
N LYS A 87 -6.42 23.35 3.13
CA LYS A 87 -5.24 23.23 3.98
C LYS A 87 -5.57 22.77 5.40
N THR A 88 -6.85 22.73 5.75
CA THR A 88 -7.33 22.27 7.05
C THR A 88 -8.47 21.28 6.87
N LEU A 89 -8.44 20.19 7.63
CA LEU A 89 -9.48 19.18 7.66
C LEU A 89 -9.81 18.85 9.11
N GLU A 90 -11.08 18.86 9.48
CA GLU A 90 -11.56 18.24 10.71
C GLU A 90 -12.31 16.96 10.34
N PHE A 91 -12.00 15.89 11.06
CA PHE A 91 -12.60 14.57 10.84
C PHE A 91 -13.02 14.01 12.19
N GLN A 92 -14.33 13.89 12.37
CA GLN A 92 -14.96 13.34 13.57
C GLN A 92 -15.65 12.04 13.17
N PRO A 93 -15.04 10.86 13.43
CA PRO A 93 -15.69 9.58 13.18
C PRO A 93 -16.99 9.45 13.97
N GLY A 94 -17.93 8.66 13.43
CA GLY A 94 -19.14 8.25 14.14
C GLY A 94 -18.87 7.03 15.04
N SER A 95 -19.86 6.65 15.85
CA SER A 95 -19.74 5.56 16.82
C SER A 95 -19.28 4.24 16.20
N VAL A 96 -18.30 3.60 16.84
CA VAL A 96 -17.81 2.25 16.48
C VAL A 96 -18.93 1.24 16.69
N GLY A 97 -19.15 0.36 15.72
CA GLY A 97 -20.10 -0.77 15.83
C GLY A 97 -21.40 -0.62 15.04
N SER A 98 -21.71 0.56 14.51
CA SER A 98 -22.78 0.70 13.52
C SER A 98 -22.41 0.03 12.19
N ALA A 99 -23.40 -0.48 11.47
CA ALA A 99 -23.19 -1.00 10.11
C ALA A 99 -22.57 0.11 9.23
N SER A 100 -21.43 -0.20 8.62
CA SER A 100 -20.75 0.75 7.74
C SER A 100 -21.53 0.86 6.42
N PRO A 101 -21.91 2.08 5.99
CA PRO A 101 -22.69 2.26 4.78
C PRO A 101 -21.85 2.09 3.50
N ALA A 102 -20.53 1.92 3.62
CA ALA A 102 -19.62 1.72 2.50
C ALA A 102 -19.73 0.33 1.85
N TYR A 103 -20.43 -0.61 2.50
CA TYR A 103 -20.56 -1.98 2.02
C TYR A 103 -21.98 -2.29 1.55
N SER A 104 -22.08 -2.85 0.35
CA SER A 104 -23.33 -3.34 -0.24
C SER A 104 -23.28 -4.85 -0.35
N LEU A 105 -24.28 -5.55 0.19
CA LEU A 105 -24.38 -7.01 0.03
C LEU A 105 -24.81 -7.36 -1.40
N ILE A 106 -24.02 -8.21 -2.08
CA ILE A 106 -24.31 -8.71 -3.41
C ILE A 106 -24.61 -10.20 -3.33
N GLU A 107 -25.78 -10.60 -3.86
CA GLU A 107 -26.24 -11.99 -3.95
C GLU A 107 -26.35 -12.41 -5.42
N PRO A 108 -25.30 -13.01 -6.01
CA PRO A 108 -25.30 -13.37 -7.42
C PRO A 108 -26.34 -14.45 -7.75
N LYS A 109 -27.01 -14.31 -8.89
CA LYS A 109 -28.07 -15.25 -9.33
C LYS A 109 -27.58 -16.65 -9.73
N GLN A 110 -26.26 -16.89 -9.87
CA GLN A 110 -25.72 -18.13 -10.44
C GLN A 110 -24.52 -18.70 -9.66
N GLY A 111 -24.78 -19.41 -8.57
CA GLY A 111 -23.81 -20.31 -7.90
C GLY A 111 -22.53 -19.68 -7.32
N ARG A 112 -22.30 -18.39 -7.54
CA ARG A 112 -21.25 -17.61 -6.88
C ARG A 112 -21.77 -17.19 -5.51
N GLY A 113 -21.00 -17.49 -4.46
CA GLY A 113 -21.35 -17.09 -3.10
C GLY A 113 -21.53 -15.58 -2.96
N SER A 114 -22.38 -15.17 -2.03
CA SER A 114 -22.61 -13.77 -1.69
C SER A 114 -21.31 -13.11 -1.19
N PHE A 115 -21.18 -11.80 -1.42
CA PHE A 115 -20.01 -11.01 -0.98
C PHE A 115 -20.42 -9.57 -0.69
N TRP A 116 -19.60 -8.88 0.08
CA TRP A 116 -19.75 -7.44 0.32
C TRP A 116 -18.96 -6.67 -0.72
N GLU A 117 -19.60 -5.73 -1.41
CA GLU A 117 -18.94 -4.84 -2.37
C GLU A 117 -18.68 -3.47 -1.75
N CYS A 118 -17.49 -2.92 -1.95
CA CYS A 118 -17.18 -1.52 -1.69
C CYS A 118 -16.31 -0.94 -2.82
N LYS A 119 -16.41 0.36 -3.06
CA LYS A 119 -15.71 1.02 -4.17
C LYS A 119 -15.09 2.35 -3.74
N LEU A 120 -13.88 2.63 -4.21
CA LEU A 120 -13.25 3.94 -4.09
C LEU A 120 -12.89 4.46 -5.49
N ASP A 121 -13.53 5.54 -5.90
CA ASP A 121 -13.26 6.21 -7.17
C ASP A 121 -12.50 7.53 -6.97
N ILE A 122 -11.24 7.58 -7.41
CA ILE A 122 -10.41 8.80 -7.33
C ILE A 122 -10.81 9.84 -8.37
N LYS A 123 -11.47 9.41 -9.46
CA LYS A 123 -11.94 10.24 -10.59
C LYS A 123 -10.83 11.03 -11.30
N SER A 124 -9.58 10.63 -11.12
CA SER A 124 -8.39 11.18 -11.77
C SER A 124 -7.27 10.14 -11.73
N ALA A 125 -6.15 10.39 -12.40
CA ALA A 125 -4.95 9.54 -12.34
C ALA A 125 -4.17 9.67 -11.00
N GLY A 126 -4.86 9.92 -9.88
CA GLY A 126 -4.27 9.85 -8.55
C GLY A 126 -4.00 8.39 -8.17
N SER A 127 -2.97 8.15 -7.34
CA SER A 127 -2.51 6.79 -7.05
C SER A 127 -3.56 5.96 -6.33
N THR A 128 -3.92 4.84 -6.95
CA THR A 128 -4.76 3.79 -6.35
C THR A 128 -4.04 3.07 -5.21
N GLY A 129 -2.72 2.84 -5.31
CA GLY A 129 -1.91 2.24 -4.25
C GLY A 129 -1.83 3.10 -2.99
N LEU A 130 -1.66 4.42 -3.13
CA LEU A 130 -1.73 5.31 -1.97
C LEU A 130 -3.16 5.45 -1.42
N ALA A 131 -4.20 5.34 -2.26
CA ALA A 131 -5.56 5.29 -1.74
C ALA A 131 -5.81 4.01 -0.94
N LEU A 132 -5.31 2.88 -1.43
CA LEU A 132 -5.33 1.59 -0.73
C LEU A 132 -4.63 1.68 0.63
N GLN A 133 -3.45 2.32 0.71
CA GLN A 133 -2.74 2.57 1.98
C GLN A 133 -3.64 3.23 3.05
N ALA A 134 -4.53 4.14 2.65
CA ALA A 134 -5.41 4.84 3.57
C ALA A 134 -6.59 3.98 4.06
N ILE A 135 -7.19 3.19 3.15
CA ILE A 135 -8.48 2.51 3.43
C ILE A 135 -8.33 1.04 3.81
N LEU A 136 -7.24 0.39 3.41
CA LEU A 136 -7.05 -1.05 3.62
C LEU A 136 -7.03 -1.42 5.11
N PRO A 137 -6.34 -0.69 6.01
CA PRO A 137 -6.44 -0.96 7.45
C PRO A 137 -7.88 -0.87 7.94
N PHE A 138 -8.65 0.13 7.52
CA PHE A 138 -10.06 0.25 7.89
C PHE A 138 -10.86 -0.99 7.46
N ILE A 139 -10.71 -1.46 6.23
CA ILE A 139 -11.44 -2.62 5.72
C ILE A 139 -11.08 -3.91 6.49
N LEU A 140 -9.80 -4.08 6.82
CA LEU A 140 -9.30 -5.29 7.47
C LEU A 140 -9.68 -5.40 8.95
N PHE A 141 -9.77 -4.25 9.64
CA PHE A 141 -10.05 -4.18 11.09
C PHE A 141 -11.49 -3.78 11.42
N MET A 142 -12.23 -3.16 10.48
CA MET A 142 -13.67 -2.85 10.57
C MET A 142 -14.44 -3.50 9.40
N PRO A 143 -14.47 -4.86 9.34
CA PRO A 143 -15.20 -5.58 8.30
C PRO A 143 -16.72 -5.40 8.45
N PRO A 144 -17.49 -5.73 7.40
CA PRO A 144 -18.94 -5.75 7.47
C PRO A 144 -19.45 -6.57 8.65
N ARG A 145 -20.48 -6.05 9.32
CA ARG A 145 -21.15 -6.70 10.46
C ARG A 145 -22.61 -6.96 10.14
N HIS A 146 -23.15 -8.03 10.72
CA HIS A 146 -24.58 -8.28 10.74
C HIS A 146 -25.28 -7.31 11.71
N GLN A 147 -26.62 -7.27 11.64
CA GLN A 147 -27.42 -6.40 12.52
C GLN A 147 -27.25 -6.71 14.01
N ASP A 148 -26.88 -7.95 14.35
CA ASP A 148 -26.57 -8.40 15.72
C ASP A 148 -25.15 -8.02 16.19
N GLY A 149 -24.38 -7.32 15.37
CA GLY A 149 -23.01 -6.89 15.66
C GLY A 149 -21.93 -7.94 15.37
N SER A 150 -22.29 -9.16 14.98
CA SER A 150 -21.33 -10.21 14.61
C SER A 150 -20.60 -9.87 13.30
N ILE A 151 -19.34 -10.30 13.19
CA ILE A 151 -18.54 -10.13 11.96
C ILE A 151 -19.12 -11.02 10.86
N SER A 152 -19.29 -10.45 9.66
CA SER A 152 -19.78 -11.21 8.52
C SER A 152 -18.78 -12.28 8.09
N ASN A 153 -19.29 -13.46 7.74
CA ASN A 153 -18.52 -14.57 7.19
C ASN A 153 -18.39 -14.52 5.66
N LEU A 154 -18.76 -13.40 5.03
CA LEU A 154 -18.68 -13.21 3.58
C LEU A 154 -17.40 -12.43 3.21
N PRO A 155 -16.79 -12.73 2.05
CA PRO A 155 -15.64 -11.98 1.57
C PRO A 155 -16.02 -10.54 1.20
N VAL A 156 -15.03 -9.65 1.22
CA VAL A 156 -15.15 -8.26 0.75
C VAL A 156 -14.47 -8.13 -0.61
N ARG A 157 -15.19 -7.57 -1.58
CA ARG A 157 -14.67 -7.16 -2.88
C ARG A 157 -14.52 -5.65 -2.91
N LEU A 158 -13.29 -5.17 -2.97
CA LEU A 158 -12.94 -3.76 -3.06
C LEU A 158 -12.51 -3.42 -4.48
N THR A 159 -13.22 -2.53 -5.17
CA THR A 159 -12.75 -1.96 -6.44
C THR A 159 -12.19 -0.56 -6.21
N ILE A 160 -10.95 -0.31 -6.65
CA ILE A 160 -10.33 1.02 -6.59
C ILE A 160 -10.06 1.51 -8.00
N SER A 161 -10.50 2.72 -8.35
CA SER A 161 -10.26 3.35 -9.65
C SER A 161 -9.42 4.63 -9.56
N GLY A 162 -8.47 4.78 -10.48
CA GLY A 162 -7.51 5.89 -10.54
C GLY A 162 -6.27 5.54 -11.36
N GLY A 163 -5.11 6.07 -10.98
CA GLY A 163 -3.81 5.66 -11.53
C GLY A 163 -3.31 4.38 -10.87
N THR A 164 -3.17 3.29 -11.64
CA THR A 164 -2.62 2.00 -11.16
C THR A 164 -1.09 1.97 -11.23
N ASN A 165 -0.51 2.76 -12.13
CA ASN A 165 0.93 2.84 -12.36
C ASN A 165 1.30 4.33 -12.46
N VAL A 166 1.63 4.94 -11.32
CA VAL A 166 1.98 6.37 -11.22
C VAL A 166 3.19 6.56 -10.31
N SER A 167 4.05 7.52 -10.64
CA SER A 167 5.31 7.75 -9.92
C SER A 167 5.11 8.15 -8.47
N GLY A 168 6.08 7.79 -7.62
CA GLY A 168 6.07 8.10 -6.20
C GLY A 168 4.94 7.40 -5.43
N SER A 169 4.55 6.21 -5.88
CA SER A 169 3.56 5.37 -5.21
C SER A 169 3.66 3.90 -5.60
N PRO A 170 3.15 2.97 -4.77
CA PRO A 170 3.05 1.56 -5.14
C PRO A 170 2.24 1.36 -6.41
N SER A 171 2.80 0.62 -7.36
CA SER A 171 2.11 0.15 -8.56
C SER A 171 1.14 -0.98 -8.23
N TYR A 172 0.27 -1.32 -9.18
CA TYR A 172 -0.55 -2.53 -9.08
C TYR A 172 0.32 -3.80 -8.91
N GLU A 173 1.40 -3.93 -9.68
CA GLU A 173 2.30 -5.09 -9.63
C GLU A 173 2.95 -5.24 -8.25
N TYR A 174 3.40 -4.12 -7.67
CA TYR A 174 3.98 -4.12 -6.33
C TYR A 174 2.95 -4.56 -5.27
N ILE A 175 1.71 -4.08 -5.39
CA ILE A 175 0.62 -4.48 -4.49
C ILE A 175 0.39 -5.99 -4.60
N GLU A 176 0.17 -6.50 -5.81
CA GLU A 176 -0.15 -7.89 -6.08
C GLU A 176 0.98 -8.85 -5.69
N GLN A 177 2.22 -8.53 -6.05
CA GLN A 177 3.35 -9.43 -5.87
C GLN A 177 4.02 -9.30 -4.50
N VAL A 178 4.03 -8.11 -3.90
CA VAL A 178 4.83 -7.80 -2.68
C VAL A 178 3.92 -7.55 -1.48
N LEU A 179 3.00 -6.57 -1.56
CA LEU A 179 2.14 -6.21 -0.42
C LEU A 179 1.28 -7.39 0.03
N LEU A 180 0.57 -8.06 -0.89
CA LEU A 180 -0.28 -9.19 -0.51
C LEU A 180 0.50 -10.39 0.04
N SER A 181 1.71 -10.62 -0.47
CA SER A 181 2.61 -11.64 0.06
C SER A 181 3.06 -11.31 1.48
N THR A 182 3.42 -10.05 1.74
CA THR A 182 3.78 -9.56 3.08
C THR A 182 2.60 -9.61 4.05
N LEU A 183 1.40 -9.23 3.61
CA LEU A 183 0.17 -9.36 4.42
C LEU A 183 -0.08 -10.81 4.83
N SER A 184 0.16 -11.76 3.92
CA SER A 184 0.05 -13.19 4.24
C SER A 184 1.06 -13.61 5.32
N ARG A 185 2.28 -13.07 5.31
CA ARG A 185 3.30 -13.38 6.33
C ARG A 185 2.95 -12.86 7.72
N ILE A 186 2.18 -11.78 7.82
CA ILE A 186 1.72 -11.23 9.11
C ILE A 186 0.37 -11.82 9.55
N GLY A 187 -0.17 -12.81 8.83
CA GLY A 187 -1.39 -13.54 9.19
C GLY A 187 -2.67 -13.06 8.51
N ILE A 188 -2.58 -12.16 7.54
CA ILE A 188 -3.71 -11.70 6.71
C ILE A 188 -3.69 -12.51 5.41
N LEU A 189 -4.29 -13.70 5.48
CA LEU A 189 -4.17 -14.74 4.45
C LEU A 189 -5.22 -14.58 3.33
N GLY A 190 -4.82 -14.98 2.12
CA GLY A 190 -5.73 -15.24 1.00
C GLY A 190 -6.30 -14.00 0.31
N VAL A 191 -5.80 -12.80 0.63
CA VAL A 191 -6.13 -11.60 -0.15
C VAL A 191 -5.56 -11.76 -1.55
N SER A 192 -6.36 -11.49 -2.57
CA SER A 192 -5.95 -11.53 -3.99
C SER A 192 -6.26 -10.21 -4.68
N ALA A 193 -5.53 -9.93 -5.76
CA ALA A 193 -5.72 -8.73 -6.58
C ALA A 193 -5.92 -9.11 -8.05
N GLN A 194 -6.85 -8.43 -8.72
CA GLN A 194 -7.07 -8.56 -10.17
C GLN A 194 -7.06 -7.18 -10.83
N LEU A 195 -6.16 -6.96 -11.79
CA LEU A 195 -6.16 -5.77 -12.63
C LEU A 195 -7.36 -5.82 -13.57
N ASN A 196 -8.16 -4.75 -13.59
CA ASN A 196 -9.25 -4.62 -14.56
C ASN A 196 -8.80 -3.77 -15.76
N LYS A 197 -8.08 -2.68 -15.47
CA LYS A 197 -7.58 -1.73 -16.48
C LYS A 197 -6.41 -0.93 -15.93
N ARG A 198 -5.40 -0.64 -16.77
CA ARG A 198 -4.28 0.24 -16.38
C ARG A 198 -4.64 1.72 -16.38
N GLY A 199 -4.16 2.43 -15.36
CA GLY A 199 -4.24 3.88 -15.22
C GLY A 199 -2.85 4.47 -15.06
N TRP A 200 -2.51 5.47 -15.87
CA TRP A 200 -1.16 5.99 -15.98
C TRP A 200 -1.09 7.49 -15.64
N SER A 201 0.07 7.93 -15.12
CA SER A 201 0.44 9.35 -15.09
C SER A 201 1.34 9.76 -16.25
N HIS A 202 1.98 8.78 -16.92
CA HIS A 202 2.93 8.96 -18.02
C HIS A 202 2.25 8.71 -19.37
N GLY A 203 2.67 9.44 -20.41
CA GLY A 203 2.08 9.30 -21.75
C GLY A 203 0.62 9.76 -21.82
N GLY A 204 0.27 10.81 -21.07
CA GLY A 204 -1.11 11.25 -20.87
C GLY A 204 -1.78 10.52 -19.71
N SER A 205 -2.56 11.26 -18.92
CA SER A 205 -3.25 10.70 -17.75
C SER A 205 -4.39 9.78 -18.17
N SER A 206 -4.41 8.56 -17.63
CA SER A 206 -5.54 7.63 -17.81
C SER A 206 -6.01 7.07 -16.48
N ILE A 207 -7.29 6.71 -16.43
CA ILE A 207 -7.90 6.04 -15.28
C ILE A 207 -8.00 4.55 -15.60
N GLY A 208 -7.46 3.76 -14.67
CA GLY A 208 -7.60 2.32 -14.58
C GLY A 208 -8.29 1.92 -13.28
N SER A 209 -8.34 0.62 -13.02
CA SER A 209 -8.83 0.07 -11.78
C SER A 209 -8.31 -1.35 -11.55
N PHE A 210 -8.28 -1.74 -10.28
CA PHE A 210 -8.10 -3.13 -9.88
C PHE A 210 -9.10 -3.48 -8.77
N THR A 211 -9.28 -4.77 -8.58
CA THR A 211 -10.18 -5.35 -7.59
C THR A 211 -9.37 -6.16 -6.59
N LEU A 212 -9.58 -5.96 -5.29
CA LEU A 212 -9.12 -6.88 -4.26
C LEU A 212 -10.27 -7.79 -3.82
N GLU A 213 -9.98 -9.07 -3.67
CA GLU A 213 -10.84 -10.00 -2.94
C GLU A 213 -10.19 -10.29 -1.59
N ILE A 214 -10.90 -9.93 -0.53
CA ILE A 214 -10.45 -10.08 0.86
C ILE A 214 -11.32 -11.17 1.49
N PRO A 215 -10.77 -12.35 1.82
CA PRO A 215 -11.52 -13.43 2.45
C PRO A 215 -12.14 -12.99 3.77
N ALA A 216 -13.25 -13.63 4.14
CA ALA A 216 -13.83 -13.45 5.46
C ALA A 216 -12.85 -13.89 6.55
N ARG A 217 -12.72 -13.09 7.60
CA ARG A 217 -11.86 -13.38 8.75
C ARG A 217 -12.73 -13.60 9.98
N LYS A 218 -12.45 -14.68 10.72
CA LYS A 218 -13.15 -14.98 11.99
C LYS A 218 -12.85 -13.96 13.09
N THR A 219 -11.68 -13.33 13.02
CA THR A 219 -11.23 -12.30 13.94
C THR A 219 -10.60 -11.16 13.16
N VAL A 220 -10.78 -9.94 13.67
CA VAL A 220 -10.12 -8.74 13.18
C VAL A 220 -8.74 -8.54 13.80
N SER A 221 -8.44 -9.25 14.90
CA SER A 221 -7.15 -9.20 15.57
C SER A 221 -6.02 -9.59 14.63
N LEU A 222 -4.88 -8.91 14.83
CA LEU A 222 -3.62 -9.21 14.19
C LEU A 222 -2.63 -9.64 15.28
N PRO A 223 -2.17 -10.90 15.30
CA PRO A 223 -1.14 -11.32 16.24
C PRO A 223 0.15 -10.55 15.97
N ALA A 224 0.99 -10.39 17.00
CA ALA A 224 2.31 -9.83 16.80
C ALA A 224 3.14 -10.66 15.82
N PHE A 225 3.94 -9.94 15.02
CA PHE A 225 4.77 -10.53 13.98
C PHE A 225 6.18 -9.97 14.01
N GLU A 226 7.12 -10.83 13.65
CA GLU A 226 8.53 -10.49 13.52
C GLU A 226 8.97 -10.82 12.09
N LEU A 227 9.26 -9.79 11.30
CA LEU A 227 9.90 -9.94 9.99
C LEU A 227 11.37 -9.58 10.18
N TYR A 228 12.11 -10.47 10.82
CA TYR A 228 13.45 -10.22 11.33
C TYR A 228 14.35 -11.44 11.06
N PRO A 229 15.66 -11.26 10.78
CA PRO A 229 16.61 -12.36 10.72
C PRO A 229 16.85 -12.99 12.09
N GLU A 230 17.15 -14.29 12.12
CA GLU A 230 17.56 -14.98 13.36
C GLU A 230 18.96 -14.55 13.82
N ASP A 231 19.87 -14.30 12.86
CA ASP A 231 21.24 -13.83 13.10
C ASP A 231 21.57 -12.64 12.18
N LEU A 232 21.90 -11.50 12.81
CA LEU A 232 22.25 -10.25 12.15
C LEU A 232 23.66 -10.25 11.53
N ILE A 233 24.51 -11.21 11.92
CA ILE A 233 25.92 -11.30 11.47
C ILE A 233 26.02 -12.15 10.21
N SER A 234 25.12 -13.14 10.06
CA SER A 234 25.11 -14.04 8.91
C SER A 234 24.72 -13.32 7.61
N ARG A 235 25.36 -13.70 6.50
CA ARG A 235 24.95 -13.23 5.17
C ARG A 235 23.51 -13.71 4.91
N PRO A 236 22.62 -12.86 4.39
CA PRO A 236 21.28 -13.29 4.03
C PRO A 236 21.32 -14.46 3.05
N ALA A 237 20.35 -15.35 3.15
CA ALA A 237 20.15 -16.40 2.15
C ALA A 237 20.04 -15.76 0.77
N PHE A 238 20.65 -16.39 -0.23
CA PHE A 238 20.50 -15.94 -1.60
C PHE A 238 19.03 -16.03 -2.05
N PRO A 239 18.56 -15.13 -2.92
CA PRO A 239 17.22 -15.24 -3.47
C PRO A 239 17.08 -16.58 -4.21
N ALA A 240 16.06 -17.34 -3.87
CA ALA A 240 15.74 -18.59 -4.56
C ALA A 240 15.16 -18.32 -5.95
N ARG A 241 14.55 -17.14 -6.14
CA ARG A 241 13.93 -16.74 -7.39
C ARG A 241 13.88 -15.22 -7.53
N ILE A 242 14.03 -14.71 -8.74
CA ILE A 242 13.72 -13.33 -9.11
C ILE A 242 12.58 -13.34 -10.14
N ASP A 243 11.50 -12.62 -9.86
CA ASP A 243 10.41 -12.40 -10.81
C ASP A 243 10.47 -10.95 -11.32
N ALA A 244 10.54 -10.79 -12.63
CA ALA A 244 10.62 -9.51 -13.31
C ALA A 244 9.33 -9.23 -14.08
N THR A 245 8.75 -8.04 -13.88
CA THR A 245 7.60 -7.55 -14.64
C THR A 245 8.00 -6.27 -15.36
N PHE A 246 8.10 -6.34 -16.69
CA PHE A 246 8.37 -5.21 -17.56
C PHE A 246 7.12 -4.79 -18.32
N ILE A 247 6.77 -3.50 -18.25
CA ILE A 247 5.69 -2.92 -19.04
C ILE A 247 6.30 -1.79 -19.86
N GLY A 248 6.40 -2.00 -21.17
CA GLY A 248 7.06 -1.08 -22.09
C GLY A 248 6.57 -1.27 -23.52
N PRO A 249 6.93 -0.40 -24.48
CA PRO A 249 6.52 -0.57 -25.86
C PRO A 249 7.00 -1.93 -26.39
N ALA A 250 6.14 -2.65 -27.12
CA ALA A 250 6.44 -4.00 -27.62
C ALA A 250 7.81 -4.13 -28.32
N ALA A 251 8.21 -3.09 -29.08
CA ALA A 251 9.49 -3.05 -29.79
C ALA A 251 10.72 -3.18 -28.87
N THR A 252 10.58 -2.88 -27.57
CA THR A 252 11.67 -2.86 -26.59
C THR A 252 11.79 -4.16 -25.80
N HIS A 253 10.83 -5.08 -25.96
CA HIS A 253 10.76 -6.32 -25.18
C HIS A 253 11.94 -7.26 -25.45
N ALA A 254 12.43 -7.33 -26.70
CA ALA A 254 13.59 -8.15 -27.03
C ALA A 254 14.86 -7.63 -26.33
N HIS A 255 15.13 -6.33 -26.44
CA HIS A 255 16.27 -5.69 -25.79
C HIS A 255 16.23 -5.81 -24.25
N MET A 256 15.04 -5.71 -23.66
CA MET A 256 14.86 -5.94 -22.21
C MET A 256 15.24 -7.37 -21.81
N ARG A 257 14.82 -8.39 -22.59
CA ARG A 257 15.18 -9.79 -22.30
C ARG A 257 16.69 -10.01 -22.35
N ASP A 258 17.35 -9.47 -23.38
CA ASP A 258 18.79 -9.63 -23.57
C ASP A 258 19.61 -8.92 -22.47
N THR A 259 19.16 -7.72 -22.06
CA THR A 259 19.89 -6.88 -21.11
C THR A 259 19.63 -7.26 -19.66
N LEU A 260 18.39 -7.63 -19.29
CA LEU A 260 18.04 -7.82 -17.89
C LEU A 260 18.77 -9.00 -17.25
N LEU A 261 18.82 -10.13 -17.94
CA LEU A 261 19.47 -11.34 -17.43
C LEU A 261 20.95 -11.11 -17.11
N SER A 262 21.69 -10.54 -18.08
CA SER A 262 23.11 -10.23 -17.91
C SER A 262 23.35 -9.23 -16.78
N THR A 263 22.44 -8.27 -16.60
CA THR A 263 22.50 -7.27 -15.53
C THR A 263 22.22 -7.88 -14.15
N ILE A 264 21.21 -8.75 -14.02
CA ILE A 264 20.91 -9.42 -12.74
C ILE A 264 22.10 -10.30 -12.32
N ASN A 265 22.64 -11.11 -13.23
CA ASN A 265 23.74 -12.02 -12.93
C ASN A 265 25.03 -11.28 -12.56
N SER A 266 25.27 -10.08 -13.13
CA SER A 266 26.44 -9.27 -12.76
C SER A 266 26.34 -8.68 -11.35
N TYR A 267 25.13 -8.37 -10.86
CA TYR A 267 24.95 -7.85 -9.50
C TYR A 267 24.89 -8.94 -8.43
N PHE A 268 24.18 -10.05 -8.69
CA PHE A 268 23.98 -11.09 -7.67
C PHE A 268 25.09 -12.14 -7.61
N GLU A 269 25.98 -12.16 -8.61
CA GLU A 269 27.06 -13.17 -8.75
C GLU A 269 26.51 -14.62 -8.69
N LEU A 270 25.30 -14.82 -9.22
CA LEU A 270 24.59 -16.09 -9.27
C LEU A 270 24.20 -16.41 -10.70
N ASP A 271 23.98 -17.70 -10.97
CA ASP A 271 23.48 -18.19 -12.24
C ASP A 271 21.93 -18.21 -12.23
N PHE A 272 21.32 -17.02 -12.32
CA PHE A 272 19.90 -16.94 -12.62
C PHE A 272 19.66 -17.23 -14.10
N SER A 273 18.65 -18.05 -14.40
CA SER A 273 18.21 -18.35 -15.75
C SER A 273 16.77 -18.87 -15.76
N ASP A 274 16.10 -18.75 -16.90
CA ASP A 274 14.76 -19.32 -17.09
C ASP A 274 14.82 -20.86 -17.06
N ASP A 275 15.89 -21.45 -17.61
CA ASP A 275 16.13 -22.90 -17.61
C ASP A 275 16.23 -23.49 -16.20
N ASN A 276 16.82 -22.74 -15.26
CA ASN A 276 16.91 -23.13 -13.85
C ASN A 276 15.61 -22.83 -13.07
N GLY A 277 14.63 -22.15 -13.68
CA GLY A 277 13.36 -21.77 -13.06
C GLY A 277 13.48 -20.74 -11.92
N ASN A 278 14.67 -20.15 -11.74
CA ASN A 278 14.99 -19.18 -10.70
C ASN A 278 14.94 -17.72 -11.20
N LEU A 279 14.66 -17.49 -12.48
CA LEU A 279 14.31 -16.19 -13.05
C LEU A 279 13.04 -16.29 -13.88
N SER A 280 12.15 -15.32 -13.77
CA SER A 280 11.07 -15.14 -14.74
C SER A 280 11.02 -13.70 -15.23
N LEU A 281 10.71 -13.49 -16.50
CA LEU A 281 10.48 -12.15 -17.07
C LEU A 281 9.17 -12.14 -17.86
N THR A 282 8.20 -11.41 -17.32
CA THR A 282 6.95 -11.09 -18.01
C THR A 282 7.08 -9.73 -18.68
N CYS A 283 6.82 -9.67 -19.99
CA CYS A 283 6.75 -8.40 -20.73
C CYS A 283 5.30 -8.13 -21.15
N GLU A 284 4.81 -6.93 -20.87
CA GLU A 284 3.52 -6.42 -21.33
C GLU A 284 3.72 -5.18 -22.21
N ASP A 285 2.94 -5.07 -23.29
CA ASP A 285 2.94 -3.86 -24.10
C ASP A 285 2.24 -2.72 -23.34
N SER A 286 2.95 -1.61 -23.16
CA SER A 286 2.42 -0.40 -22.52
C SER A 286 1.40 0.37 -23.39
N GLU A 287 1.31 0.01 -24.67
CA GLU A 287 0.52 0.68 -25.72
C GLU A 287 0.86 2.17 -25.88
N HIS A 288 2.04 2.60 -25.41
CA HIS A 288 2.47 3.99 -25.49
C HIS A 288 4.01 4.14 -25.43
N GLU A 289 4.59 4.78 -26.44
CA GLU A 289 6.06 4.89 -26.66
C GLU A 289 6.89 5.51 -25.51
N LYS A 290 6.22 6.17 -24.56
CA LYS A 290 6.82 6.85 -23.40
C LYS A 290 6.57 6.17 -22.05
N ARG A 291 5.92 5.00 -22.02
CA ARG A 291 5.59 4.30 -20.78
C ARG A 291 6.54 3.13 -20.62
N TYR A 292 7.42 3.21 -19.63
CA TYR A 292 8.32 2.12 -19.28
C TYR A 292 8.27 1.92 -17.77
N TYR A 293 8.08 0.68 -17.37
CA TYR A 293 8.02 0.27 -15.98
C TYR A 293 8.74 -1.05 -15.83
N LEU A 294 9.57 -1.17 -14.80
CA LEU A 294 10.19 -2.42 -14.42
C LEU A 294 9.99 -2.61 -12.92
N LEU A 295 9.50 -3.79 -12.52
CA LEU A 295 9.50 -4.30 -11.15
C LEU A 295 10.36 -5.55 -11.12
N LEU A 296 11.29 -5.64 -10.16
CA LEU A 296 11.98 -6.87 -9.81
C LEU A 296 11.60 -7.28 -8.39
N VAL A 297 11.28 -8.57 -8.21
CA VAL A 297 10.88 -9.15 -6.93
C VAL A 297 11.78 -10.34 -6.62
N ALA A 298 12.60 -10.22 -5.58
CA ALA A 298 13.41 -11.32 -5.07
C ALA A 298 12.60 -12.12 -4.03
N THR A 299 12.46 -13.42 -4.24
CA THR A 299 11.92 -14.36 -3.25
C THR A 299 13.06 -14.99 -2.47
N VAL A 300 13.18 -14.64 -1.20
CA VAL A 300 14.28 -15.06 -0.32
C VAL A 300 13.77 -16.10 0.69
N PRO A 301 14.41 -17.27 0.80
CA PRO A 301 14.07 -18.26 1.83
C PRO A 301 14.24 -17.71 3.24
N SER A 302 13.33 -18.07 4.15
CA SER A 302 13.41 -17.76 5.58
C SER A 302 13.34 -19.04 6.41
N ALA A 303 14.24 -19.17 7.38
CA ALA A 303 14.22 -20.29 8.33
C ALA A 303 12.96 -20.30 9.23
N THR A 304 12.32 -19.15 9.38
CA THR A 304 11.11 -18.94 10.20
C THR A 304 9.83 -19.47 9.50
N ALA A 305 9.77 -20.76 9.19
CA ALA A 305 8.57 -21.40 8.67
C ALA A 305 7.66 -21.84 9.84
N ARG A 306 6.54 -21.15 10.07
CA ARG A 306 5.41 -21.68 10.86
C ARG A 306 4.39 -22.27 9.89
N SER A 307 3.70 -23.36 10.25
CA SER A 307 2.85 -24.18 9.35
C SER A 307 1.77 -23.44 8.51
N ALA A 308 1.49 -22.16 8.79
CA ALA A 308 0.51 -21.32 8.07
C ALA A 308 1.12 -20.05 7.45
N ILE A 309 2.43 -19.80 7.62
CA ILE A 309 3.14 -18.60 7.14
C ILE A 309 4.13 -19.04 6.05
N PRO A 310 4.19 -18.35 4.89
CA PRO A 310 5.17 -18.68 3.86
C PRO A 310 6.60 -18.73 4.39
N SER A 311 7.34 -19.77 3.99
CA SER A 311 8.76 -19.99 4.35
C SER A 311 9.72 -19.10 3.55
N SER A 312 9.22 -18.08 2.88
CA SER A 312 9.99 -17.13 2.11
C SER A 312 9.39 -15.73 2.27
N TYR A 313 10.21 -14.73 1.99
CA TYR A 313 9.79 -13.34 1.95
C TYR A 313 10.18 -12.69 0.63
N LYS A 314 9.58 -11.54 0.36
CA LYS A 314 9.79 -10.81 -0.88
C LYS A 314 10.42 -9.46 -0.58
N LEU A 315 11.45 -9.14 -1.35
CA LEU A 315 12.00 -7.80 -1.48
C LEU A 315 11.79 -7.34 -2.90
N ALA A 316 11.51 -6.05 -3.08
CA ALA A 316 11.29 -5.52 -4.41
C ALA A 316 11.87 -4.12 -4.61
N ARG A 317 12.17 -3.86 -5.88
CA ARG A 317 12.43 -2.51 -6.39
C ARG A 317 11.75 -2.34 -7.72
N ASP A 318 11.28 -1.13 -7.97
CA ASP A 318 10.66 -0.76 -9.23
C ASP A 318 11.03 0.64 -9.68
N TRP A 319 10.75 0.92 -10.94
CA TRP A 319 10.84 2.27 -11.47
C TRP A 319 9.85 2.45 -12.62
N LEU A 320 8.92 3.38 -12.42
CA LEU A 320 8.18 4.00 -13.53
C LEU A 320 9.06 5.09 -14.13
N TYR A 321 9.60 4.82 -15.31
CA TYR A 321 10.62 5.65 -15.95
C TYR A 321 10.09 7.07 -16.21
N ASP A 322 10.66 8.02 -15.48
CA ASP A 322 10.24 9.42 -15.46
C ASP A 322 11.22 10.34 -16.21
N ARG A 323 12.28 9.76 -16.80
CA ARG A 323 13.24 10.47 -17.63
C ARG A 323 12.77 10.57 -19.07
N ARG A 324 13.34 11.54 -19.80
CA ARG A 324 13.05 11.71 -21.23
C ARG A 324 13.63 10.55 -22.03
N VAL A 325 12.76 9.77 -22.67
CA VAL A 325 13.16 8.74 -23.62
C VAL A 325 13.61 9.38 -24.94
N ARG A 326 14.88 9.19 -25.30
CA ARG A 326 15.45 9.59 -26.60
C ARG A 326 15.71 8.37 -27.48
N VAL A 327 16.27 7.33 -26.88
CA VAL A 327 16.57 6.03 -27.48
C VAL A 327 15.92 4.98 -26.58
N PRO A 328 14.94 4.20 -27.07
CA PRO A 328 14.23 3.20 -26.27
C PRO A 328 15.15 2.19 -25.58
N GLU A 329 16.18 1.72 -26.27
CA GLU A 329 17.17 0.75 -25.79
C GLU A 329 18.00 1.31 -24.63
N LEU A 330 18.29 2.62 -24.64
CA LEU A 330 18.98 3.25 -23.51
C LEU A 330 18.07 3.30 -22.28
N ALA A 331 16.78 3.58 -22.47
CA ALA A 331 15.83 3.63 -21.35
C ALA A 331 15.63 2.25 -20.71
N THR A 332 15.56 1.18 -21.52
CA THR A 332 15.48 -0.19 -21.00
C THR A 332 16.77 -0.66 -20.32
N THR A 333 17.94 -0.30 -20.85
CA THR A 333 19.22 -0.56 -20.17
C THR A 333 19.32 0.18 -18.84
N GLU A 334 18.96 1.47 -18.79
CA GLU A 334 18.95 2.26 -17.56
C GLU A 334 17.98 1.67 -16.51
N LEU A 335 16.79 1.23 -16.94
CA LEU A 335 15.83 0.55 -16.07
C LEU A 335 16.41 -0.74 -15.49
N ALA A 336 16.93 -1.62 -16.36
CA ALA A 336 17.50 -2.89 -15.94
C ALA A 336 18.63 -2.70 -14.94
N ASP A 337 19.57 -1.79 -15.21
CA ASP A 337 20.67 -1.47 -14.31
C ASP A 337 20.20 -0.93 -12.96
N CYS A 338 19.38 0.13 -12.98
CA CYS A 338 18.97 0.81 -11.77
C CYS A 338 18.16 -0.11 -10.85
N VAL A 339 17.16 -0.81 -11.40
CA VAL A 339 16.29 -1.65 -10.58
C VAL A 339 17.02 -2.89 -10.07
N SER A 340 17.93 -3.48 -10.87
CA SER A 340 18.74 -4.62 -10.43
C SER A 340 19.72 -4.23 -9.33
N ARG A 341 20.43 -3.11 -9.50
CA ARG A 341 21.35 -2.57 -8.49
C ARG A 341 20.63 -2.29 -7.18
N ASP A 342 19.49 -1.62 -7.25
CA ASP A 342 18.76 -1.20 -6.05
C ASP A 342 18.14 -2.43 -5.35
N LEU A 343 17.66 -3.43 -6.09
CA LEU A 343 17.19 -4.70 -5.49
C LEU A 343 18.34 -5.47 -4.84
N HIS A 344 19.50 -5.54 -5.49
CA HIS A 344 20.70 -6.12 -4.90
C HIS A 344 21.11 -5.38 -3.62
N ALA A 345 21.04 -4.04 -3.61
CA ALA A 345 21.33 -3.24 -2.41
C ALA A 345 20.36 -3.52 -1.27
N GLU A 346 19.07 -3.76 -1.54
CA GLU A 346 18.12 -4.21 -0.52
C GLU A 346 18.48 -5.59 0.02
N TRP A 347 18.68 -6.56 -0.87
CA TRP A 347 18.96 -7.93 -0.46
C TRP A 347 20.28 -8.03 0.32
N SER A 348 21.36 -7.44 -0.18
CA SER A 348 22.71 -7.49 0.42
C SER A 348 22.77 -6.86 1.81
N SER A 349 21.81 -5.98 2.15
CA SER A 349 21.69 -5.41 3.49
C SER A 349 21.12 -6.35 4.54
N GLY A 350 20.61 -7.51 4.11
CA GLY A 350 19.91 -8.46 4.97
C GLY A 350 18.46 -8.08 5.26
N ALA A 351 17.90 -7.07 4.60
CA ALA A 351 16.52 -6.63 4.82
C ALA A 351 15.52 -7.80 4.69
N TYR A 352 14.52 -7.82 5.57
CA TYR A 352 13.35 -8.70 5.49
C TYR A 352 12.11 -7.98 4.94
N VAL A 353 12.19 -6.65 4.94
CA VAL A 353 11.17 -5.73 4.47
C VAL A 353 11.90 -4.63 3.74
N ASP A 354 11.58 -4.44 2.47
CA ASP A 354 12.19 -3.40 1.66
C ASP A 354 11.74 -1.98 2.12
N GLU A 355 12.50 -0.95 1.73
CA GLU A 355 12.24 0.44 2.12
C GLU A 355 10.78 0.88 1.93
N HIS A 356 10.13 0.51 0.82
CA HIS A 356 8.77 0.94 0.51
C HIS A 356 7.74 0.15 1.31
N MET A 357 7.98 -1.13 1.56
CA MET A 357 7.12 -1.94 2.42
C MET A 357 7.18 -1.51 3.89
N ARG A 358 8.33 -1.01 4.37
CA ARG A 358 8.49 -0.55 5.77
C ARG A 358 7.42 0.47 6.15
N ASP A 359 7.20 1.50 5.34
CA ASP A 359 6.21 2.53 5.65
C ASP A 359 4.76 2.03 5.60
N GLN A 360 4.47 1.02 4.77
CA GLN A 360 3.15 0.39 4.68
C GLN A 360 2.86 -0.47 5.92
N LEU A 361 3.89 -1.10 6.50
CA LEU A 361 3.74 -2.01 7.62
C LEU A 361 3.55 -1.31 8.97
N VAL A 362 3.99 -0.06 9.13
CA VAL A 362 3.94 0.63 10.42
C VAL A 362 2.53 0.63 11.04
N VAL A 363 1.49 0.86 10.23
CA VAL A 363 0.11 0.84 10.74
C VAL A 363 -0.31 -0.55 11.22
N PHE A 364 0.14 -1.62 10.55
CA PHE A 364 -0.13 -2.98 10.96
C PHE A 364 0.69 -3.38 12.19
N GLN A 365 1.93 -2.89 12.31
CA GLN A 365 2.74 -3.08 13.51
C GLN A 365 2.08 -2.44 14.74
N ALA A 366 1.50 -1.24 14.57
CA ALA A 366 0.84 -0.52 15.66
C ALA A 366 -0.56 -1.07 16.01
N LEU A 367 -1.24 -1.75 15.08
CA LEU A 367 -2.55 -2.37 15.30
C LEU A 367 -2.47 -3.84 15.76
N ALA A 368 -1.28 -4.43 15.81
CA ALA A 368 -1.10 -5.78 16.34
C ALA A 368 -1.28 -5.82 17.87
N GLU A 369 -1.70 -6.96 18.41
CA GLU A 369 -2.02 -7.12 19.85
C GLU A 369 -0.80 -6.92 20.77
N GLU A 370 0.41 -7.18 20.28
CA GLU A 370 1.67 -6.97 20.99
C GLU A 370 2.70 -6.27 20.06
N GLY A 371 3.90 -5.99 20.58
CA GLY A 371 4.95 -5.33 19.81
C GLY A 371 5.37 -6.14 18.58
N SER A 372 5.25 -5.54 17.40
CA SER A 372 5.69 -6.12 16.12
C SER A 372 6.90 -5.37 15.57
N ARG A 373 7.86 -6.10 14.99
CA ARG A 373 9.11 -5.53 14.46
C ARG A 373 9.46 -6.05 13.08
N THR A 374 10.09 -5.17 12.31
CA THR A 374 10.55 -5.43 10.94
C THR A 374 12.02 -5.06 10.83
N PHE A 375 12.75 -5.78 9.98
CA PHE A 375 14.17 -5.53 9.74
C PHE A 375 14.36 -4.90 8.35
N GLY A 376 14.75 -3.63 8.35
CA GLY A 376 15.02 -2.86 7.13
C GLY A 376 16.43 -2.98 6.57
N GLY A 377 17.26 -3.89 7.12
CA GLY A 377 18.63 -4.10 6.69
C GLY A 377 19.68 -3.27 7.43
N LEU A 378 20.96 -3.56 7.16
CA LEU A 378 22.12 -2.83 7.66
C LEU A 378 22.65 -1.81 6.65
N ALA A 379 23.16 -0.70 7.17
CA ALA A 379 23.93 0.27 6.42
C ALA A 379 25.38 -0.24 6.26
N GLY A 380 26.17 0.41 5.40
CA GLY A 380 27.55 -0.01 5.10
C GLY A 380 28.51 0.06 6.30
N ASP A 381 28.13 0.77 7.36
CA ASP A 381 28.85 0.86 8.63
C ASP A 381 28.44 -0.22 9.65
N GLY A 382 27.51 -1.11 9.28
CA GLY A 382 26.98 -2.18 10.14
C GLY A 382 25.86 -1.74 11.08
N ASN A 383 25.46 -0.46 11.08
CA ASN A 383 24.29 0.01 11.84
C ASN A 383 22.99 -0.33 11.13
N LEU A 384 21.87 -0.30 11.86
CA LEU A 384 20.54 -0.42 11.25
C LEU A 384 20.31 0.69 10.23
N ARG A 385 19.74 0.37 9.07
CA ARG A 385 19.34 1.38 8.09
C ARG A 385 18.27 2.29 8.67
N ASP A 386 18.55 3.58 8.63
CA ASP A 386 17.61 4.60 9.02
C ASP A 386 16.27 4.43 8.27
N PRO A 387 15.12 4.59 8.96
CA PRO A 387 13.83 4.61 8.30
C PRO A 387 13.75 5.80 7.33
N SER A 388 13.13 5.58 6.17
CA SER A 388 12.80 6.68 5.25
C SER A 388 11.93 7.73 5.94
N LEU A 389 11.92 8.98 5.45
CA LEU A 389 11.03 10.02 5.98
C LEU A 389 9.55 9.59 5.94
N HIS A 390 9.17 8.76 4.97
CA HIS A 390 7.85 8.14 4.89
C HIS A 390 7.59 7.20 6.07
N THR A 391 8.53 6.31 6.38
CA THR A 391 8.44 5.41 7.53
C THR A 391 8.37 6.18 8.85
N GLN A 392 9.26 7.16 9.05
CA GLN A 392 9.25 8.03 10.24
C GLN A 392 7.92 8.78 10.39
N THR A 393 7.35 9.25 9.29
CA THR A 393 6.04 9.93 9.29
C THR A 393 4.94 8.95 9.72
N ALA A 394 4.97 7.71 9.23
CA ALA A 394 4.01 6.70 9.65
C ALA A 394 4.13 6.34 11.14
N GLU A 395 5.35 6.19 11.63
CA GLU A 395 5.64 5.88 13.05
C GLU A 395 5.14 7.01 13.95
N TRP A 396 5.41 8.26 13.57
CA TRP A 396 4.95 9.43 14.31
C TRP A 396 3.43 9.51 14.38
N VAL A 397 2.73 9.29 13.26
CA VAL A 397 1.26 9.31 13.23
C VAL A 397 0.67 8.18 14.08
N CYS A 398 1.20 6.96 13.96
CA CYS A 398 0.71 5.81 14.72
C CYS A 398 0.91 6.04 16.23
N LYS A 399 2.12 6.47 16.64
CA LYS A 399 2.42 6.78 18.04
C LYS A 399 1.50 7.86 18.63
N LEU A 400 1.16 8.87 17.83
CA LEU A 400 0.30 9.96 18.29
C LEU A 400 -1.15 9.51 18.49
N LEU A 401 -1.67 8.61 17.64
CA LEU A 401 -3.08 8.20 17.63
C LEU A 401 -3.37 6.91 18.39
N LEU A 402 -2.40 6.02 18.52
CA LEU A 402 -2.56 4.68 19.12
C LEU A 402 -1.85 4.54 20.47
N GLY A 403 -0.99 5.48 20.84
CA GLY A 403 -0.08 5.38 22.00
C GLY A 403 1.24 4.72 21.64
#